data_AF-A0A5Q2TPD1-F1
#
_entry.id   AF-A0A5Q2TPD1-F1
#
_cell.length_a   1.000
_cell.length_b   1.000
_cell.length_c   1.000
_cell.angle_alpha   90.00
_cell.angle_beta   90.00
_cell.angle_gamma   90.00
#
_symmetry.space_group_name_H-M   'P 1'
#
loop_
_entity.id
_entity.type
_entity.pdbx_description
1 polymer ?
#
loop_
_entity_poly.entity_id
_entity_poly.type
_entity_poly.pdbx_seq_one_letter_code
_entity_poly.pdbx_strand_id
1 'polypeptide(L)'
;MDGELITDWFDAYADDVYRFLVYYTSTSDVEDLVQEVFIKAIDRYDSFKGDSSPKTWLISIARNLAIDEARKQKRQDWRKLIKTYENKIDISPEDKHLLNEKKLELHKSIAKLKQDYQDVVILRGIEELSVSETASILKWTDSKVRVTFHRALKALKLQVKEVHYES
;
A
#
# COMPACT_ATOMS: atom_id res chain seq x y z
N MET A 1 25.30 -14.25 6.01
CA MET A 1 24.96 -14.29 4.57
C MET A 1 23.58 -13.73 4.35
N ASP A 2 22.52 -14.27 4.97
CA ASP A 2 21.14 -13.81 4.71
C ASP A 2 20.88 -12.36 5.16
N GLY A 3 21.46 -11.95 6.31
CA GLY A 3 21.37 -10.58 6.80
C GLY A 3 22.06 -9.52 5.93
N GLU A 4 23.13 -9.88 5.21
CA GLU A 4 23.81 -8.94 4.29
C GLU A 4 22.95 -8.69 3.05
N LEU A 5 22.33 -9.74 2.50
CA LEU A 5 21.46 -9.59 1.33
C LEU A 5 20.19 -8.78 1.64
N ILE A 6 19.59 -8.96 2.82
CA ILE A 6 18.43 -8.15 3.22
C ILE A 6 18.82 -6.69 3.45
N THR A 7 20.05 -6.42 3.89
CA THR A 7 20.57 -5.04 3.99
C THR A 7 20.65 -4.40 2.60
N ASP A 8 21.18 -5.12 1.60
CA ASP A 8 21.21 -4.63 0.21
C ASP A 8 19.78 -4.36 -0.33
N TRP A 9 18.81 -5.20 0.05
CA TRP A 9 17.41 -4.99 -0.35
C TRP A 9 16.77 -3.81 0.38
N PHE A 10 17.16 -3.54 1.61
CA PHE A 10 16.73 -2.35 2.34
C PHE A 10 17.18 -1.10 1.60
N ASP A 11 18.47 -1.00 1.29
CA ASP A 11 19.03 0.13 0.56
C ASP A 11 18.39 0.31 -0.82
N ALA A 12 18.05 -0.79 -1.50
CA ALA A 12 17.47 -0.75 -2.84
C ALA A 12 15.95 -0.45 -2.86
N TYR A 13 15.20 -0.88 -1.85
CA TYR A 13 13.73 -0.97 -1.93
C TYR A 13 12.96 -0.38 -0.74
N ALA A 14 13.63 0.16 0.29
CA ALA A 14 12.93 0.77 1.43
C ALA A 14 11.98 1.90 1.00
N ASP A 15 12.40 2.74 0.05
CA ASP A 15 11.55 3.82 -0.50
C ASP A 15 10.32 3.31 -1.24
N ASP A 16 10.45 2.20 -1.98
CA ASP A 16 9.34 1.56 -2.66
C ASP A 16 8.32 1.00 -1.65
N VAL A 17 8.81 0.33 -0.61
CA VAL A 17 7.97 -0.20 0.48
C VAL A 17 7.29 0.94 1.24
N TYR A 18 8.02 2.00 1.57
CA TYR A 18 7.50 3.19 2.24
C TYR A 18 6.39 3.83 1.40
N ARG A 19 6.65 4.09 0.11
CA ARG A 19 5.66 4.70 -0.80
C ARG A 19 4.41 3.82 -0.91
N PHE A 20 4.57 2.52 -1.08
CA PHE A 20 3.44 1.59 -1.08
C PHE A 20 2.61 1.72 0.19
N LEU A 21 3.26 1.68 1.36
CA LEU A 21 2.58 1.76 2.66
C LEU A 21 1.87 3.10 2.83
N VAL A 22 2.48 4.24 2.48
CA VAL A 22 1.83 5.56 2.50
C VAL A 22 0.51 5.54 1.74
N TYR A 23 0.48 4.96 0.54
CA TYR A 23 -0.76 4.89 -0.25
C TYR A 23 -1.76 3.84 0.24
N TYR A 24 -1.29 2.78 0.89
CA TYR A 24 -2.10 1.63 1.27
C TYR A 24 -2.69 1.73 2.67
N THR A 25 -2.05 2.48 3.56
CA THR A 25 -2.45 2.61 4.97
C THR A 25 -2.97 4.00 5.30
N SER A 26 -3.62 4.11 6.44
CA SER A 26 -4.09 5.38 7.01
C SER A 26 -3.39 5.74 8.33
N THR A 27 -2.35 4.99 8.71
CA THR A 27 -1.52 5.30 9.89
C THR A 27 -0.42 6.29 9.55
N SER A 28 -0.04 7.11 10.53
CA SER A 28 1.16 7.95 10.54
C SER A 28 2.46 7.16 10.67
N ASP A 29 2.41 5.95 11.21
CA ASP A 29 3.61 5.25 11.66
C ASP A 29 4.17 4.36 10.54
N VAL A 30 4.33 4.95 9.35
CA VAL A 30 4.76 4.21 8.15
C VAL A 30 6.19 3.72 8.26
N GLU A 31 7.08 4.50 8.89
CA GLU A 31 8.48 4.10 9.10
C GLU A 31 8.59 2.81 9.95
N ASP A 32 7.77 2.69 10.99
CA ASP A 32 7.71 1.48 11.81
C ASP A 32 7.20 0.27 11.00
N LEU A 33 6.22 0.49 10.12
CA LEU A 33 5.75 -0.56 9.22
C LEU A 33 6.82 -0.99 8.21
N VAL A 34 7.61 -0.05 7.68
CA VAL A 34 8.75 -0.39 6.81
C VAL A 34 9.74 -1.27 7.56
N GLN A 35 10.14 -0.86 8.78
CA GLN A 35 11.05 -1.67 9.61
C GLN A 35 10.48 -3.08 9.84
N GLU A 36 9.22 -3.20 10.21
CA GLU A 36 8.54 -4.48 10.43
C GLU A 36 8.48 -5.34 9.16
N VAL A 37 8.35 -4.73 7.96
CA VAL A 37 8.44 -5.47 6.68
C VAL A 37 9.81 -6.12 6.53
N PHE A 38 10.89 -5.39 6.79
CA PHE A 38 12.24 -5.93 6.64
C PHE A 38 12.60 -6.94 7.74
N ILE A 39 12.11 -6.75 8.97
CA ILE A 39 12.22 -7.77 10.03
C ILE A 39 11.53 -9.07 9.58
N LYS A 40 10.30 -8.97 9.05
CA LYS A 40 9.60 -10.15 8.50
C LYS A 40 10.29 -10.74 7.27
N ALA A 41 10.97 -9.92 6.47
CA ALA A 41 11.74 -10.40 5.33
C ALA A 41 12.92 -11.24 5.79
N ILE A 42 13.64 -10.81 6.84
CA ILE A 42 14.71 -11.60 7.47
C ILE A 42 14.15 -12.93 7.98
N ASP A 43 13.07 -12.89 8.78
CA ASP A 43 12.47 -14.08 9.38
C ASP A 43 11.96 -15.10 8.35
N ARG A 44 11.59 -14.63 7.15
CA ARG A 44 10.97 -15.43 6.10
C ARG A 44 11.87 -15.64 4.91
N TYR A 45 13.14 -15.24 4.99
CA TYR A 45 14.05 -15.25 3.84
C TYR A 45 14.14 -16.64 3.19
N ASP A 46 14.20 -17.71 3.99
CA ASP A 46 14.23 -19.10 3.52
C ASP A 46 13.00 -19.52 2.68
N SER A 47 11.90 -18.77 2.78
CA SER A 47 10.69 -19.00 1.99
C SER A 47 10.71 -18.30 0.63
N PHE A 48 11.67 -17.40 0.40
CA PHE A 48 11.83 -16.72 -0.88
C PHE A 48 12.45 -17.67 -1.91
N LYS A 49 11.62 -18.10 -2.87
CA LYS A 49 12.02 -19.07 -3.90
C LYS A 49 12.70 -18.46 -5.13
N GLY A 50 12.77 -17.13 -5.23
CA GLY A 50 13.25 -16.44 -6.42
C GLY A 50 12.27 -16.42 -7.60
N ASP A 51 11.01 -16.85 -7.40
CA ASP A 51 9.96 -16.85 -8.44
C ASP A 51 9.45 -15.43 -8.78
N SER A 52 9.87 -14.41 -8.01
CA SER A 52 9.57 -13.00 -8.25
C SER A 52 10.79 -12.15 -7.93
N SER A 53 10.78 -10.87 -8.32
CA SER A 53 11.81 -9.94 -7.84
C SER A 53 11.73 -9.78 -6.31
N PRO A 54 12.85 -9.43 -5.65
CA PRO A 54 12.85 -9.08 -4.22
C PRO A 54 11.86 -7.95 -3.91
N LYS A 55 11.80 -6.92 -4.76
CA LYS A 55 10.80 -5.84 -4.64
C LYS A 55 9.37 -6.37 -4.58
N THR A 56 8.97 -7.21 -5.53
CA THR A 56 7.63 -7.81 -5.56
C THR A 56 7.33 -8.60 -4.28
N TRP A 57 8.32 -9.35 -3.79
CA TRP A 57 8.17 -10.14 -2.58
C TRP A 57 8.02 -9.26 -1.33
N LEU A 58 8.83 -8.21 -1.19
CA LEU A 58 8.72 -7.23 -0.11
C LEU A 58 7.37 -6.50 -0.13
N ILE A 59 6.88 -6.09 -1.30
CA ILE A 59 5.55 -5.48 -1.44
C ILE A 59 4.44 -6.46 -1.04
N SER A 60 4.61 -7.76 -1.31
CA SER A 60 3.66 -8.78 -0.84
C SER A 60 3.63 -8.91 0.69
N ILE A 61 4.79 -8.79 1.35
CA ILE A 61 4.90 -8.77 2.82
C ILE A 61 4.23 -7.50 3.36
N ALA A 62 4.56 -6.34 2.80
CA ALA A 62 4.00 -5.04 3.17
C ALA A 62 2.47 -5.02 3.08
N ARG A 63 1.90 -5.53 1.98
CA ARG A 63 0.44 -5.64 1.81
C ARG A 63 -0.20 -6.49 2.89
N ASN A 64 0.38 -7.66 3.19
CA ASN A 64 -0.16 -8.54 4.21
C ASN A 64 -0.10 -7.90 5.60
N LEU A 65 1.02 -7.25 5.93
CA LEU A 65 1.18 -6.50 7.18
C LEU A 65 0.13 -5.39 7.30
N ALA A 66 -0.02 -4.56 6.27
CA ALA A 66 -0.99 -3.45 6.28
C ALA A 66 -2.44 -3.94 6.43
N ILE A 67 -2.81 -5.05 5.77
CA ILE A 67 -4.13 -5.67 5.94
C ILE A 67 -4.33 -6.16 7.37
N ASP A 68 -3.32 -6.78 7.97
CA ASP A 68 -3.41 -7.29 9.34
C ASP A 68 -3.49 -6.16 10.35
N GLU A 69 -2.78 -5.05 10.14
CA GLU A 69 -2.91 -3.84 10.96
C GLU A 69 -4.27 -3.18 10.81
N ALA A 70 -4.79 -3.01 9.59
CA ALA A 70 -6.14 -2.50 9.38
C ALA A 70 -7.20 -3.37 10.08
N ARG A 71 -7.03 -4.70 10.08
CA ARG A 71 -7.89 -5.63 10.83
C ARG A 71 -7.73 -5.48 12.34
N LYS A 72 -6.52 -5.25 12.86
CA LYS A 72 -6.26 -5.00 14.28
C LYS A 72 -6.88 -3.68 14.73
N GLN A 73 -6.72 -2.61 13.95
CA GLN A 73 -7.31 -1.30 14.21
C GLN A 73 -8.84 -1.41 14.22
N LYS A 74 -9.46 -2.02 13.20
CA LYS A 74 -10.90 -2.30 13.21
C LYS A 74 -11.33 -3.14 14.42
N ARG A 75 -10.44 -4.04 14.90
CA ARG A 75 -10.65 -4.82 16.12
C ARG A 75 -10.57 -4.00 17.41
N GLN A 76 -9.76 -2.96 17.44
CA GLN A 76 -9.68 -2.04 18.57
C GLN A 76 -10.80 -1.00 18.50
N ASP A 77 -11.16 -0.58 17.28
CA ASP A 77 -12.25 0.35 17.03
C ASP A 77 -13.60 -0.26 17.34
N TRP A 78 -13.90 -1.54 17.08
CA TRP A 78 -15.16 -2.11 17.60
C TRP A 78 -15.23 -2.12 19.13
N ARG A 79 -14.08 -2.27 19.81
CA ARG A 79 -14.00 -2.16 21.27
C ARG A 79 -14.17 -0.72 21.73
N LYS A 80 -13.64 0.24 20.96
CA LYS A 80 -13.84 1.68 21.19
C LYS A 80 -15.22 2.17 20.78
N LEU A 81 -15.91 1.54 19.81
CA LEU A 81 -17.22 1.88 19.25
C LEU A 81 -18.39 1.66 20.21
N ILE A 82 -18.15 0.98 21.34
CA ILE A 82 -19.02 1.07 22.52
C ILE A 82 -18.99 2.49 23.14
N LYS A 83 -18.08 3.36 22.66
CA LYS A 83 -17.90 4.79 22.93
C LYS A 83 -17.52 5.55 21.65
N THR A 84 -18.54 5.93 20.88
CA THR A 84 -18.54 7.05 19.92
C THR A 84 -17.79 6.85 18.59
N TYR A 85 -18.54 7.02 17.50
CA TYR A 85 -18.10 7.04 16.11
C TYR A 85 -17.52 8.41 15.75
N GLU A 86 -16.29 8.45 15.23
CA GLU A 86 -15.83 9.41 14.20
C GLU A 86 -14.40 9.00 13.78
N ASN A 87 -14.24 8.36 12.61
CA ASN A 87 -12.92 8.09 12.05
C ASN A 87 -12.43 9.31 11.27
N LYS A 88 -11.44 10.00 11.83
CA LYS A 88 -10.57 10.94 11.12
C LYS A 88 -9.40 10.15 10.53
N ILE A 89 -9.09 10.40 9.26
CA ILE A 89 -7.82 10.01 8.65
C ILE A 89 -6.78 10.95 9.25
N ASP A 90 -6.00 10.47 10.21
CA ASP A 90 -4.94 11.27 10.85
C ASP A 90 -3.64 11.04 10.08
N ILE A 91 -3.33 11.97 9.18
CA ILE A 91 -2.05 12.01 8.46
C ILE A 91 -1.11 12.86 9.29
N SER A 92 0.02 12.30 9.74
CA SER A 92 0.99 13.03 10.56
C SER A 92 1.50 14.30 9.84
N PRO A 93 1.74 15.41 10.56
CA PRO A 93 2.39 16.59 10.01
C PRO A 93 3.76 16.33 9.35
N GLU A 94 4.47 15.29 9.78
CA GLU A 94 5.78 14.92 9.20
C GLU A 94 5.63 14.26 7.82
N ASP A 95 4.59 13.42 7.63
CA ASP A 95 4.24 12.85 6.31
C ASP A 95 3.78 13.91 5.29
N LYS A 96 3.31 15.07 5.77
CA LYS A 96 2.89 16.20 4.91
C LYS A 96 4.08 16.86 4.20
N HIS A 97 5.31 16.71 4.70
CA HIS A 97 6.47 17.36 4.08
C HIS A 97 6.95 16.63 2.81
N LEU A 98 6.65 15.32 2.69
CA LEU A 98 6.99 14.51 1.51
C LEU A 98 5.88 14.53 0.44
N LEU A 99 4.66 14.87 0.84
CA LEU A 99 3.47 14.85 0.02
C LEU A 99 3.14 16.27 -0.50
N ASN A 100 3.73 16.64 -1.64
CA ASN A 100 3.28 17.81 -2.43
C ASN A 100 1.74 17.80 -2.53
N GLU A 101 1.08 18.97 -2.52
CA GLU A 101 -0.40 19.09 -2.48
C GLU A 101 -1.10 18.17 -3.50
N LYS A 102 -0.55 18.07 -4.72
CA LYS A 102 -1.05 17.15 -5.77
C LYS A 102 -0.96 15.67 -5.40
N LYS A 103 0.09 15.25 -4.69
CA LYS A 103 0.24 13.88 -4.19
C LYS A 103 -0.79 13.58 -3.09
N LEU A 104 -1.11 14.58 -2.25
CA LEU A 104 -2.14 14.44 -1.21
C LEU A 104 -3.54 14.31 -1.81
N GLU A 105 -3.86 15.10 -2.84
CA GLU A 105 -5.11 14.97 -3.60
C GLU A 105 -5.23 13.59 -4.27
N LEU A 106 -4.15 13.11 -4.87
CA LEU A 106 -4.10 11.77 -5.48
C LEU A 106 -4.33 10.69 -4.44
N HIS A 107 -3.66 10.76 -3.28
CA HIS A 107 -3.83 9.82 -2.18
C HIS A 107 -5.29 9.77 -1.69
N LYS A 108 -5.89 10.93 -1.40
CA LYS A 108 -7.30 11.03 -1.00
C LYS A 108 -8.24 10.47 -2.07
N SER A 109 -7.94 10.71 -3.34
CA SER A 109 -8.75 10.21 -4.46
C SER A 109 -8.68 8.70 -4.60
N ILE A 110 -7.50 8.10 -4.38
CA ILE A 110 -7.31 6.65 -4.35
C ILE A 110 -8.08 6.05 -3.18
N ALA A 111 -7.98 6.62 -1.97
CA ALA A 111 -8.65 6.12 -0.77
C ALA A 111 -10.19 6.06 -0.89
N LYS A 112 -10.80 6.84 -1.78
CA LYS A 112 -12.24 6.81 -2.07
C LYS A 112 -12.68 5.69 -3.02
N LEU A 113 -11.74 5.00 -3.68
CA LEU A 113 -12.08 3.92 -4.62
C LEU A 113 -12.52 2.66 -3.86
N LYS A 114 -13.14 1.71 -4.56
CA LYS A 114 -13.37 0.35 -4.00
C LYS A 114 -12.03 -0.34 -3.76
N GLN A 115 -11.94 -1.22 -2.76
CA GLN A 115 -10.69 -1.89 -2.38
C GLN A 115 -9.94 -2.52 -3.57
N ASP A 116 -10.62 -3.31 -4.40
CA ASP A 116 -10.01 -3.92 -5.60
C ASP A 116 -9.39 -2.88 -6.55
N TYR A 117 -9.97 -1.67 -6.62
CA TYR A 117 -9.46 -0.60 -7.46
C TYR A 117 -8.27 0.10 -6.82
N GLN A 118 -8.29 0.31 -5.50
CA GLN A 118 -7.14 0.84 -4.75
C GLN A 118 -5.94 -0.09 -4.91
N ASP A 119 -6.13 -1.37 -4.60
CA ASP A 119 -5.11 -2.42 -4.67
C ASP A 119 -4.43 -2.44 -6.04
N VAL A 120 -5.21 -2.49 -7.12
CA VAL A 120 -4.63 -2.57 -8.47
C VAL A 120 -3.98 -1.26 -8.92
N VAL A 121 -4.49 -0.10 -8.50
CA VAL A 121 -3.92 1.21 -8.86
C VAL A 121 -2.58 1.42 -8.16
N ILE A 122 -2.49 1.09 -6.87
CA ILE A 122 -1.25 1.22 -6.11
C ILE A 122 -0.19 0.28 -6.69
N LEU A 123 -0.51 -1.01 -6.90
CA LEU A 123 0.47 -1.98 -7.39
C LEU A 123 0.94 -1.71 -8.83
N ARG A 124 0.03 -1.37 -9.76
CA ARG A 124 0.37 -1.16 -11.17
C ARG A 124 0.79 0.27 -11.51
N GLY A 125 0.16 1.24 -10.87
CA GLY A 125 0.28 2.65 -11.23
C GLY A 125 1.29 3.43 -10.38
N ILE A 126 1.50 3.01 -9.13
CA ILE A 126 2.45 3.66 -8.22
C ILE A 126 3.73 2.83 -8.10
N GLU A 127 3.59 1.52 -7.85
CA GLU A 127 4.74 0.62 -7.72
C GLU A 127 5.22 0.02 -9.04
N GLU A 128 4.53 0.34 -10.15
CA GLU A 128 4.88 -0.03 -11.52
C GLU A 128 5.07 -1.55 -11.78
N LEU A 129 4.64 -2.40 -10.85
CA LEU A 129 4.75 -3.85 -10.96
C LEU A 129 4.03 -4.35 -12.20
N SER A 130 4.53 -5.35 -12.90
CA SER A 130 3.89 -5.94 -14.09
C SER A 130 2.48 -6.51 -13.82
N VAL A 131 1.75 -6.82 -14.88
CA VAL A 131 0.44 -7.49 -14.78
C VAL A 131 0.55 -8.82 -14.03
N SER A 132 1.60 -9.60 -14.34
CA SER A 132 1.81 -10.92 -13.75
C SER A 132 2.19 -10.83 -12.27
N GLU A 133 3.09 -9.89 -11.91
CA GLU A 133 3.46 -9.65 -10.50
C GLU A 133 2.25 -9.19 -9.68
N THR A 134 1.45 -8.28 -10.23
CA THR A 134 0.21 -7.82 -9.59
C THR A 134 -0.78 -8.97 -9.43
N ALA A 135 -0.93 -9.81 -10.45
CA ALA A 135 -1.82 -10.98 -10.41
C ALA A 135 -1.42 -11.95 -9.29
N SER A 136 -0.11 -12.20 -9.14
CA SER A 136 0.45 -13.03 -8.07
C SER A 136 0.14 -12.47 -6.68
N ILE A 137 0.40 -11.18 -6.44
CA ILE A 137 0.16 -10.52 -5.16
C ILE A 137 -1.33 -10.53 -4.79
N LEU A 138 -2.21 -10.19 -5.76
CA LEU A 138 -3.64 -10.09 -5.53
C LEU A 138 -4.37 -11.43 -5.61
N LYS A 139 -3.69 -12.51 -6.01
CA LYS A 139 -4.27 -13.82 -6.31
C LYS A 139 -5.37 -13.73 -7.36
N TRP A 140 -5.13 -12.95 -8.41
CA TRP A 140 -6.05 -12.73 -9.53
C TRP A 140 -5.53 -13.36 -10.81
N THR A 141 -6.37 -13.42 -11.84
CA THR A 141 -5.90 -13.69 -13.20
C THR A 141 -5.35 -12.42 -13.84
N ASP A 142 -4.40 -12.55 -14.76
CA ASP A 142 -3.91 -11.46 -15.62
C ASP A 142 -5.03 -10.66 -16.27
N SER A 143 -6.08 -11.35 -16.75
CA SER A 143 -7.23 -10.71 -17.38
C SER A 143 -8.00 -9.84 -16.38
N LYS A 144 -8.23 -10.35 -15.16
CA LYS A 144 -8.85 -9.57 -14.08
C LYS A 144 -8.01 -8.34 -13.75
N VAL A 145 -6.68 -8.46 -13.65
CA VAL A 145 -5.80 -7.30 -13.41
C VAL A 145 -5.97 -6.23 -14.48
N ARG A 146 -5.89 -6.59 -15.77
CA ARG A 146 -6.01 -5.61 -16.88
C ARG A 146 -7.37 -4.91 -16.89
N VAL A 147 -8.45 -5.67 -16.76
CA VAL A 147 -9.82 -5.13 -16.79
C VAL A 147 -10.08 -4.25 -15.57
N THR A 148 -9.71 -4.71 -14.38
CA THR A 148 -9.92 -3.95 -13.14
C THR A 148 -9.06 -2.68 -13.13
N PHE A 149 -7.79 -2.75 -13.55
CA PHE A 149 -6.91 -1.58 -13.61
C PHE A 149 -7.47 -0.50 -14.53
N HIS A 150 -7.91 -0.87 -15.74
CA HIS A 150 -8.52 0.08 -16.67
C HIS A 150 -9.80 0.73 -16.09
N ARG A 151 -10.65 -0.05 -15.39
CA ARG A 151 -11.84 0.50 -14.72
C ARG A 151 -11.48 1.39 -13.54
N ALA A 152 -10.45 1.03 -12.79
CA ALA A 152 -9.95 1.79 -11.66
C ALA A 152 -9.40 3.16 -12.09
N LEU A 153 -8.63 3.22 -13.18
CA LEU A 153 -8.15 4.51 -13.74
C LEU A 153 -9.31 5.43 -14.16
N LYS A 154 -10.38 4.87 -14.74
CA LYS A 154 -11.59 5.65 -15.06
C LYS A 154 -12.26 6.20 -13.81
N ALA A 155 -12.40 5.38 -12.77
CA ALA A 155 -12.98 5.80 -11.50
C ALA A 155 -12.13 6.85 -10.80
N LEU A 156 -10.81 6.68 -10.78
CA LEU A 156 -9.86 7.65 -10.21
C LEU A 156 -9.96 9.01 -10.90
N LYS A 157 -10.05 9.02 -12.24
CA LYS A 157 -10.23 10.25 -13.01
C LYS A 157 -11.52 11.01 -12.65
N LEU A 158 -12.58 10.30 -12.27
CA LEU A 158 -13.82 10.94 -11.80
C LEU A 158 -13.62 11.57 -10.42
N GLN A 159 -12.95 10.87 -9.50
CA GLN A 159 -12.67 11.37 -8.15
C GLN A 159 -11.77 12.62 -8.16
N VAL A 160 -10.73 12.64 -8.99
CA VAL A 160 -9.84 13.82 -9.12
C VAL A 160 -10.60 15.03 -9.69
N LYS A 161 -11.55 14.81 -10.60
CA LYS A 161 -12.38 15.90 -11.14
C LYS A 161 -13.32 16.49 -10.09
N GLU A 162 -14.01 15.66 -9.31
CA GLU A 162 -14.91 16.12 -8.24
C GLU A 162 -14.19 17.02 -7.24
N VAL A 163 -12.97 16.65 -6.81
CA VAL A 163 -12.16 17.45 -5.88
C VAL A 163 -11.83 18.84 -6.43
N HIS A 164 -11.55 18.96 -7.73
CA HIS A 164 -11.26 20.26 -8.38
C HIS A 164 -12.50 21.15 -8.58
N TYR A 165 -13.73 20.62 -8.50
CA TYR A 165 -14.95 21.43 -8.56
C TYR A 165 -15.43 21.90 -7.18
N GLU A 166 -14.95 21.28 -6.11
CA GLU A 166 -15.29 21.63 -4.71
C GLU A 166 -14.28 22.58 -4.05
N SER A 167 -13.17 22.91 -4.73
CA SER A 167 -12.10 23.83 -4.27
C SER A 167 -12.20 25.18 -4.97
#